data_AF-A0A9X7B521-F1
#
_entry.id   AF-A0A9X7B521-F1
#
_cell.length_a   1.000
_cell.length_b   1.000
_cell.length_c   1.000
_cell.angle_alpha   90.00
_cell.angle_beta   90.00
_cell.angle_gamma   90.00
#
_symmetry.space_group_name_H-M   'P 1'
#
loop_
_entity.id
_entity.type
_entity.pdbx_description
1 polymer ?
#
loop_
_entity_poly.entity_id
_entity_poly.type
_entity_poly.pdbx_seq_one_letter_code
_entity_poly.pdbx_strand_id
1 'polypeptide(L)'
;MIGEKKPKQCLKRWRRTFEQFGEEGFYTERRGKGSTGRPSEKSLSSDEKLKKAAARIAFLEAELTFLKKLDKLERQALQKKR
;
A
#
# COMPACT_ATOMS: atom_id res chain seq x y z
N MET A 1 -28.84 -17.00 19.44
CA MET A 1 -28.17 -17.93 18.49
C MET A 1 -27.10 -17.16 17.72
N ILE A 2 -25.86 -17.62 17.71
CA ILE A 2 -24.78 -16.98 16.93
C ILE A 2 -25.15 -17.12 15.45
N GLY A 3 -25.21 -16.00 14.71
CA GLY A 3 -25.66 -16.03 13.31
C GLY A 3 -24.83 -17.00 12.47
N GLU A 4 -25.47 -17.77 11.58
CA GLU A 4 -24.87 -18.85 10.78
C GLU A 4 -23.58 -18.46 10.03
N LYS A 5 -23.47 -17.19 9.64
CA LYS A 5 -22.29 -16.65 8.93
C LYS A 5 -21.10 -16.33 9.85
N LYS A 6 -21.31 -16.21 11.16
CA LYS A 6 -20.30 -15.75 12.13
C LYS A 6 -19.09 -16.69 12.22
N PRO A 7 -19.23 -18.03 12.28
CA PRO A 7 -18.06 -18.93 12.30
C PRO A 7 -17.15 -18.73 11.07
N LYS A 8 -17.74 -18.67 9.87
CA LYS A 8 -17.00 -18.42 8.62
C LYS A 8 -16.29 -17.07 8.63
N GLN A 9 -16.93 -16.02 9.14
CA GLN A 9 -16.33 -14.68 9.27
C GLN A 9 -15.15 -14.67 10.25
N CYS A 10 -15.27 -15.35 11.40
CA CYS A 10 -14.20 -15.47 12.38
C CYS A 10 -12.98 -16.17 11.78
N LEU A 11 -13.18 -17.31 11.12
CA LEU A 11 -12.10 -18.03 10.44
C LEU A 11 -11.42 -17.20 9.37
N LYS A 12 -12.18 -16.45 8.56
CA LYS A 12 -11.62 -15.55 7.54
C LYS A 12 -10.73 -14.47 8.17
N ARG A 13 -11.13 -13.90 9.31
CA ARG A 13 -10.32 -12.91 10.04
C ARG A 13 -9.04 -13.52 10.58
N TRP A 14 -9.11 -14.72 11.16
CA TRP A 14 -7.94 -15.42 11.71
C TRP A 14 -6.93 -15.78 10.62
N ARG A 15 -7.37 -16.34 9.49
CA ARG A 15 -6.49 -16.65 8.35
C ARG A 15 -5.75 -15.40 7.86
N ARG A 16 -6.47 -14.29 7.67
CA ARG A 16 -5.85 -13.00 7.27
C ARG A 16 -4.82 -12.51 8.29
N THR A 17 -5.11 -12.62 9.59
CA THR A 17 -4.18 -12.23 10.65
C THR A 17 -2.89 -13.05 10.59
N PHE A 18 -3.00 -14.36 10.39
CA PHE A 18 -1.85 -15.26 10.28
C PHE A 18 -1.04 -15.01 9.01
N GLU A 19 -1.70 -14.86 7.86
CA GLU A 19 -1.02 -14.57 6.57
C GLU A 19 -0.21 -13.26 6.61
N GLN A 20 -0.71 -12.24 7.31
CA GLN A 20 -0.06 -10.94 7.35
C GLN A 20 1.03 -10.82 8.41
N PHE A 21 0.92 -11.54 9.54
CA PHE A 21 1.72 -11.28 10.73
C PHE A 21 2.17 -12.54 11.48
N GLY A 22 1.86 -13.74 10.99
CA GLY A 22 2.17 -15.01 11.66
C GLY A 22 1.45 -15.19 13.00
N GLU A 23 2.01 -16.04 13.86
CA GLU A 23 1.47 -16.36 15.19
C GLU A 23 1.45 -15.15 16.13
N GLU A 24 2.49 -14.30 16.06
CA GLU A 24 2.59 -13.04 16.81
C GLU A 24 1.37 -12.13 16.60
N GLY A 25 0.71 -12.27 15.45
CA GLY A 25 -0.50 -11.52 15.14
C GLY A 25 -1.72 -11.83 16.02
N PHE A 26 -1.72 -12.95 16.73
CA PHE A 26 -2.78 -13.33 17.67
C PHE A 26 -2.47 -12.91 19.11
N TYR A 27 -1.20 -12.86 19.48
CA TYR A 27 -0.77 -12.51 20.84
C TYR A 27 -0.64 -11.01 21.06
N THR A 28 -0.47 -10.23 19.99
CA THR A 28 -0.33 -8.78 20.07
C THR A 28 -1.65 -8.07 19.77
N GLU A 29 -2.05 -7.13 20.64
CA GLU A 29 -3.14 -6.19 20.31
C GLU A 29 -2.69 -5.28 19.15
N ARG A 30 -3.52 -5.17 18.12
CA ARG A 30 -3.23 -4.39 16.90
C ARG A 30 -4.35 -3.48 16.46
N ARG A 31 -5.49 -3.47 17.15
CA ARG A 31 -6.55 -2.50 16.89
C ARG A 31 -5.96 -1.09 17.03
N GLY A 32 -6.23 -0.24 16.03
CA GLY A 32 -5.73 1.13 15.98
C GLY A 32 -4.26 1.28 15.59
N LYS A 33 -3.44 0.22 15.55
CA LYS A 33 -2.04 0.32 15.10
C LYS A 33 -1.98 0.64 13.60
N GLY A 34 -1.27 1.71 13.24
CA GLY A 34 -1.19 2.21 11.87
C GLY A 34 -2.45 2.93 11.37
N SER A 35 -3.43 3.17 12.23
CA SER A 35 -4.55 4.03 11.89
C SER A 35 -4.05 5.48 11.81
N THR A 36 -4.20 6.11 10.64
CA THR A 36 -3.96 7.55 10.47
C THR A 36 -4.96 8.40 11.26
N GLY A 37 -6.02 7.76 11.81
CA GLY A 37 -7.06 8.43 12.56
C GLY A 37 -7.91 9.35 11.67
N ARG A 38 -8.64 10.26 12.32
CA ARG A 38 -9.35 11.34 11.62
C ARG A 38 -8.31 12.35 11.10
N PRO A 39 -8.39 12.78 9.83
CA PRO A 39 -7.53 13.83 9.33
C PRO A 39 -7.60 15.07 10.23
N SER A 40 -6.45 15.63 10.58
CA SER A 40 -6.36 16.87 11.34
C SER A 40 -6.77 18.05 10.46
N GLU A 41 -7.59 18.97 10.98
CA GLU A 41 -7.91 20.24 10.32
C GLU A 41 -6.73 21.23 10.35
N LYS A 42 -5.67 20.94 11.12
CA LYS A 42 -4.46 21.76 11.16
C LYS A 42 -3.76 21.78 9.80
N SER A 43 -3.39 22.97 9.35
CA SER A 43 -2.56 23.13 8.16
C SER A 43 -1.18 22.52 8.38
N LEU A 44 -0.68 21.81 7.35
CA LEU A 44 0.70 21.29 7.36
C LEU A 44 1.70 22.44 7.45
N SER A 45 2.78 22.21 8.19
CA SER A 45 3.93 23.12 8.22
C SER A 45 4.53 23.28 6.81
N SER A 46 5.25 24.38 6.56
CA SER A 46 6.01 24.60 5.32
C SER A 46 6.92 23.40 5.01
N ASP A 47 7.58 22.88 6.03
CA ASP A 47 8.58 21.81 5.89
C ASP A 47 7.91 20.47 5.54
N GLU A 48 6.75 20.19 6.11
CA GLU A 48 5.96 19.00 5.81
C GLU A 48 5.42 19.05 4.37
N LYS A 49 4.97 20.23 3.92
CA LYS A 49 4.54 20.44 2.54
C LYS A 49 5.71 20.23 1.57
N LEU A 50 6.89 20.76 1.89
CA LEU A 50 8.09 20.60 1.09
C LEU A 50 8.51 19.13 1.01
N LYS A 51 8.54 18.42 2.15
CA LYS A 51 8.85 16.98 2.20
C LYS A 51 7.87 16.16 1.36
N LYS A 52 6.57 16.47 1.45
CA LYS A 52 5.53 15.82 0.64
C LYS A 52 5.71 16.09 -0.86
N ALA A 53 6.03 17.32 -1.23
CA ALA A 53 6.28 17.70 -2.61
C ALA A 53 7.53 16.99 -3.17
N ALA A 54 8.63 16.97 -2.42
CA ALA A 54 9.86 16.27 -2.79
C ALA A 54 9.62 14.76 -2.99
N ALA A 55 8.87 14.12 -2.09
CA ALA A 55 8.51 12.71 -2.22
C ALA A 55 7.64 12.46 -3.48
N ARG A 56 6.73 13.38 -3.81
CA ARG A 56 5.90 13.29 -5.02
C ARG A 56 6.74 13.45 -6.29
N ILE A 57 7.69 14.38 -6.30
CA ILE A 57 8.61 14.57 -7.43
C ILE A 57 9.43 13.30 -7.66
N ALA A 58 10.08 12.77 -6.61
CA ALA A 58 10.88 11.56 -6.71
C ALA A 58 10.08 10.35 -7.22
N PHE A 59 8.83 10.20 -6.78
CA PHE A 59 7.92 9.17 -7.28
C PHE A 59 7.64 9.34 -8.79
N LEU A 60 7.29 10.56 -9.23
CA LEU A 60 6.99 10.84 -10.63
C LEU A 60 8.22 10.67 -11.52
N GLU A 61 9.40 11.04 -11.05
CA GLU A 61 10.67 10.81 -11.76
C GLU A 61 10.92 9.30 -11.94
N ALA A 62 10.73 8.50 -10.88
CA ALA A 62 10.84 7.05 -10.96
C ALA A 62 9.85 6.46 -11.97
N GLU A 63 8.59 6.91 -11.95
CA GLU A 63 7.54 6.49 -12.90
C GLU A 63 7.92 6.83 -14.35
N LEU A 64 8.41 8.04 -14.61
CA LEU A 64 8.88 8.44 -15.94
C LEU A 64 10.06 7.59 -16.41
N THR A 65 11.02 7.29 -15.54
CA THR A 65 12.16 6.42 -15.92
C THR A 65 11.70 5.00 -16.24
N PHE A 66 10.70 4.49 -15.51
CA PHE A 66 10.13 3.18 -15.75
C PHE A 66 9.41 3.12 -17.10
N LEU A 67 8.56 4.12 -17.40
CA LEU A 67 7.86 4.19 -18.68
C LEU A 67 8.82 4.31 -19.87
N LYS A 68 9.89 5.10 -19.75
CA LYS A 68 10.94 5.18 -20.79
C LYS A 68 11.62 3.83 -21.05
N LYS A 69 11.85 3.03 -20.00
CA LYS A 69 12.41 1.68 -20.16
C LYS A 69 11.42 0.75 -20.89
N LEU A 70 10.13 0.82 -20.56
CA LEU A 70 9.10 0.03 -21.24
C LEU A 70 8.98 0.38 -22.72
N ASP A 71 8.91 1.66 -23.08
CA ASP A 71 8.86 2.11 -24.49
C ASP A 71 10.08 1.62 -25.28
N LYS A 72 11.28 1.67 -24.67
CA LYS A 72 12.48 1.12 -25.30
C LYS A 72 12.36 -0.39 -25.57
N LEU A 73 11.86 -1.16 -24.61
CA LEU A 73 11.66 -2.61 -24.77
C LEU A 73 10.61 -2.92 -25.84
N GLU A 74 9.51 -2.17 -25.87
CA GLU A 74 8.45 -2.32 -26.87
C GLU A 74 8.97 -2.07 -28.29
N ARG A 75 9.71 -0.96 -28.49
CA ARG A 75 10.34 -0.67 -29.79
C ARG A 75 11.30 -1.76 -30.22
N GLN A 76 12.12 -2.29 -29.31
CA GLN A 76 13.02 -3.41 -29.62
C GLN A 76 12.26 -4.69 -30.01
N ALA A 77 11.16 -5.00 -29.33
CA ALA A 77 10.32 -6.14 -29.65
C ALA A 77 9.64 -5.99 -31.02
N LEU A 78 9.19 -4.78 -31.37
CA LEU A 78 8.62 -4.47 -32.69
C LEU A 78 9.64 -4.60 -33.82
N GLN A 79 10.88 -4.13 -33.60
CA GLN A 79 11.96 -4.28 -34.59
C GLN A 79 12.33 -5.75 -34.79
N LYS A 80 12.34 -6.59 -33.75
CA LYS A 80 12.61 -8.03 -33.87
C LYS A 80 11.50 -8.83 -34.57
N LYS A 81 10.28 -8.29 -34.64
CA LYS A 81 9.14 -8.92 -35.32
C LYS A 81 9.08 -8.60 -36.82
N ARG A 82 9.82 -7.59 -37.27
CA ARG A 82 10.01 -7.26 -38.69
C ARG A 82 11.14 -8.10 -39.26
#